data_AF-A0A1Y1NC23-F1
#
_entry.id   AF-A0A1Y1NC23-F1
#
_cell.length_a   1.000
_cell.length_b   1.000
_cell.length_c   1.000
_cell.angle_alpha   90.00
_cell.angle_beta   90.00
_cell.angle_gamma   90.00
#
_symmetry.space_group_name_H-M   'P 1'
#
loop_
_entity.id
_entity.type
_entity.pdbx_description
1 polymer ?
#
loop_
_entity_poly.entity_id
_entity_poly.type
_entity_poly.pdbx_seq_one_letter_code
_entity_poly.pdbx_strand_id
1 'polypeptide(L)'
;MRLGYYIIVKGVQIFTKDQPERMGTWDIVIWEKENAVGYVPSSWAVDETNTTYLWPKVPRQKLQKLIDNCDDPDANINYMECNATYKGTVTNLAMAKRKTNMLMYTSNVDDTESESSNEKVRSAHVTSQLMKNVYVVEKEPLDNRYGSEKSVESVSPSPSFQVEAIPLDGGANESSTTVHTILKAVAAIKFDITEINKKIGNILAEVKNIHVTHNIPSLQLDKFKVPIGSVHELEDLNGKLNDAGLFNELAKILSLVGGLTLRKNVHSIIKRLLEKNLAVLYSAKGKKGKKNLSTLIKILEAIYVAVRVNYPNATEQEILSNISSALAGAADWEGGRKSRAPEDKSEKS
;
A
#
# COMPACT_ATOMS: atom_id res chain seq x y z
N MET A 1 -13.79 -46.42 -2.85
CA MET A 1 -12.65 -46.80 -3.71
C MET A 1 -13.05 -46.65 -5.16
N ARG A 2 -12.57 -45.64 -5.88
CA ARG A 2 -12.39 -45.68 -7.34
C ARG A 2 -11.25 -44.73 -7.74
N LEU A 3 -10.10 -45.35 -8.00
CA LEU A 3 -8.97 -44.84 -8.77
C LEU A 3 -9.19 -45.20 -10.26
N GLY A 4 -8.59 -44.42 -11.18
CA GLY A 4 -8.46 -44.72 -12.63
C GLY A 4 -9.29 -43.79 -13.52
N TYR A 5 -8.81 -42.66 -14.06
CA TYR A 5 -7.71 -42.33 -15.01
C TYR A 5 -7.99 -42.68 -16.49
N TYR A 6 -7.75 -41.70 -17.38
CA TYR A 6 -7.15 -41.93 -18.71
C TYR A 6 -6.17 -40.80 -19.06
N ILE A 7 -4.98 -41.24 -19.48
CA ILE A 7 -3.91 -40.57 -20.23
C ILE A 7 -4.06 -41.11 -21.70
N ILE A 8 -3.56 -40.54 -22.80
CA ILE A 8 -2.20 -40.77 -23.38
C ILE A 8 -2.18 -40.31 -24.87
N VAL A 9 -1.08 -39.63 -25.24
CA VAL A 9 -0.22 -39.72 -26.45
C VAL A 9 -0.78 -40.36 -27.74
N LYS A 10 -0.46 -39.71 -28.89
CA LYS A 10 -0.73 -40.07 -30.30
C LYS A 10 -2.06 -39.56 -30.91
N GLY A 11 -2.29 -38.26 -30.83
CA GLY A 11 -2.97 -37.53 -31.92
C GLY A 11 -4.48 -37.77 -32.11
N VAL A 12 -5.23 -38.26 -31.12
CA VAL A 12 -6.70 -38.28 -31.18
C VAL A 12 -7.30 -37.81 -29.85
N GLN A 13 -8.17 -36.82 -29.94
CA GLN A 13 -8.76 -36.05 -28.84
C GLN A 13 -10.19 -36.55 -28.56
N ILE A 14 -10.55 -36.78 -27.29
CA ILE A 14 -11.93 -37.15 -26.91
C ILE A 14 -12.41 -36.18 -25.83
N PHE A 15 -13.50 -35.45 -26.12
CA PHE A 15 -14.20 -34.59 -25.17
C PHE A 15 -15.24 -35.39 -24.40
N THR A 16 -15.27 -35.26 -23.07
CA THR A 16 -16.44 -35.61 -22.27
C THR A 16 -17.04 -34.36 -21.64
N LYS A 17 -18.22 -34.01 -22.14
CA LYS A 17 -19.12 -32.99 -21.64
C LYS A 17 -19.83 -33.52 -20.40
N ASP A 18 -19.19 -33.37 -19.26
CA ASP A 18 -19.75 -33.26 -17.90
C ASP A 18 -18.58 -33.40 -16.93
N GLN A 19 -18.06 -32.25 -16.50
CA GLN A 19 -17.06 -32.16 -15.44
C GLN A 19 -17.69 -31.35 -14.30
N PRO A 20 -17.66 -31.85 -13.05
CA PRO A 20 -17.96 -31.03 -11.89
C PRO A 20 -16.99 -29.85 -11.87
N GLU A 21 -17.44 -28.65 -11.48
CA GLU A 21 -16.67 -27.41 -11.45
C GLU A 21 -15.25 -27.65 -10.90
N ARG A 22 -14.28 -27.83 -11.81
CA ARG A 22 -12.87 -27.89 -11.46
C ARG A 22 -12.50 -26.45 -11.12
N MET A 23 -12.35 -26.17 -9.83
CA MET A 23 -11.96 -24.83 -9.38
C MET A 23 -10.55 -24.56 -9.92
N GLY A 24 -10.45 -23.71 -10.95
CA GLY A 24 -9.17 -23.28 -11.50
C GLY A 24 -8.31 -22.62 -10.42
N THR A 25 -7.00 -22.88 -10.47
CA THR A 25 -6.03 -22.30 -9.55
C THR A 25 -5.06 -21.40 -10.30
N TRP A 26 -4.55 -20.40 -9.59
CA TRP A 26 -3.55 -19.47 -10.10
C TRP A 26 -2.28 -19.56 -9.28
N ASP A 27 -1.14 -19.65 -9.95
CA ASP A 27 0.16 -19.54 -9.33
C ASP A 27 0.63 -18.08 -9.36
N ILE A 28 1.19 -17.64 -8.24
CA ILE A 28 1.82 -16.34 -8.09
C ILE A 28 3.28 -16.49 -8.46
N VAL A 29 3.75 -15.66 -9.39
CA VAL A 29 5.05 -15.84 -10.03
C VAL A 29 5.81 -14.52 -10.13
N ILE A 30 7.14 -14.59 -10.12
CA ILE A 30 8.04 -13.48 -10.43
C ILE A 30 8.85 -13.87 -11.67
N TRP A 31 8.64 -13.16 -12.78
CA TRP A 31 9.30 -13.47 -14.06
C TRP A 31 10.78 -13.12 -14.01
N GLU A 32 11.66 -14.07 -14.32
CA GLU A 32 13.12 -13.89 -14.17
C GLU A 32 13.69 -12.80 -15.06
N LYS A 33 13.18 -12.67 -16.30
CA LYS A 33 13.71 -11.71 -17.28
C LYS A 33 13.42 -10.26 -16.94
N GLU A 34 12.27 -9.99 -16.32
CA GLU A 34 11.75 -8.63 -16.12
C GLU A 34 11.62 -8.28 -14.63
N ASN A 35 11.88 -9.24 -13.75
CA ASN A 35 11.58 -9.18 -12.32
C ASN A 35 10.13 -8.71 -12.04
N ALA A 36 9.22 -9.07 -12.95
CA ALA A 36 7.84 -8.62 -12.91
C ALA A 36 6.99 -9.62 -12.13
N VAL A 37 6.22 -9.12 -11.16
CA VAL A 37 5.29 -9.94 -10.38
C VAL A 37 4.00 -10.15 -11.18
N GLY A 38 3.55 -11.40 -11.29
CA GLY A 38 2.34 -11.78 -12.00
C GLY A 38 1.56 -12.90 -11.32
N TYR A 39 0.48 -13.31 -11.97
CA TYR A 39 -0.23 -14.55 -11.67
C TYR A 39 -0.62 -15.22 -12.98
N VAL A 40 -0.63 -16.55 -12.99
CA VAL A 40 -0.91 -17.39 -14.17
C VAL A 40 -1.74 -18.60 -13.77
N PRO A 41 -2.52 -19.20 -14.68
CA PRO A 41 -3.17 -20.49 -14.41
C PRO A 41 -2.12 -21.54 -14.03
N SER A 42 -2.34 -22.29 -12.95
CA SER A 42 -1.38 -23.32 -12.52
C SER A 42 -1.24 -24.43 -13.56
N SER A 43 -2.26 -24.65 -14.40
CA SER A 43 -2.20 -25.63 -15.50
C SER A 43 -1.23 -25.24 -16.63
N TRP A 44 -0.66 -24.04 -16.58
CA TRP A 44 0.35 -23.60 -17.55
C TRP A 44 1.77 -23.96 -17.12
N ALA A 45 1.97 -24.47 -15.91
CA ALA A 45 3.26 -24.99 -15.47
C ALA A 45 3.68 -26.18 -16.36
N VAL A 46 4.89 -26.13 -16.88
CA VAL A 46 5.45 -27.18 -17.76
C VAL A 46 6.09 -28.30 -16.93
N ASP A 47 6.59 -27.96 -15.75
CA ASP A 47 7.31 -28.84 -14.85
C ASP A 47 6.63 -28.90 -13.47
N GLU A 48 6.84 -29.99 -12.75
CA GLU A 48 6.31 -30.18 -11.38
C GLU A 48 6.99 -29.24 -10.36
N THR A 49 8.09 -28.61 -10.76
CA THR A 49 8.85 -27.65 -9.95
C THR A 49 8.32 -26.22 -10.04
N ASN A 50 7.32 -25.97 -10.88
CA ASN A 50 6.71 -24.66 -11.11
C ASN A 50 7.74 -23.56 -11.46
N THR A 51 8.81 -23.94 -12.18
CA THR A 51 9.88 -23.03 -12.61
C THR A 51 9.70 -22.49 -14.02
N THR A 52 8.93 -23.20 -14.85
CA THR A 52 8.70 -22.87 -16.26
C THR A 52 7.21 -22.87 -16.58
N TYR A 53 6.73 -21.84 -17.27
CA TYR A 53 5.32 -21.69 -17.64
C TYR A 53 5.14 -21.45 -19.13
N LEU A 54 4.04 -21.98 -19.67
CA LEU A 54 3.58 -21.70 -21.03
C LEU A 54 2.98 -20.29 -21.10
N TRP A 55 3.44 -19.49 -22.06
CA TRP A 55 2.98 -18.13 -22.29
C TRP A 55 2.44 -17.95 -23.72
N PRO A 56 1.14 -17.69 -23.93
CA PRO A 56 0.56 -17.65 -25.25
C PRO A 56 0.94 -16.37 -26.00
N LYS A 57 1.37 -16.53 -27.25
CA LYS A 57 1.70 -15.43 -28.18
C LYS A 57 0.43 -14.86 -28.82
N VAL A 58 -0.40 -14.23 -27.98
CA VAL A 58 -1.68 -13.63 -28.37
C VAL A 58 -1.75 -12.15 -27.97
N PRO A 59 -2.66 -11.35 -28.56
CA PRO A 59 -2.85 -9.97 -28.13
C PRO A 59 -3.18 -9.87 -26.63
N ARG A 60 -2.69 -8.82 -25.96
CA ARG A 60 -2.80 -8.62 -24.50
C ARG A 60 -4.22 -8.79 -23.96
N GLN A 61 -5.24 -8.31 -24.67
CA GLN A 61 -6.64 -8.45 -24.24
C GLN A 61 -7.11 -9.91 -24.23
N LYS A 62 -6.64 -10.74 -25.18
CA LYS A 62 -6.92 -12.17 -25.22
C LYS A 62 -6.13 -12.90 -24.15
N LEU A 63 -4.86 -12.56 -23.98
CA LEU A 63 -3.99 -13.11 -22.92
C LEU A 63 -4.60 -12.90 -21.52
N GLN A 64 -5.01 -11.67 -21.19
CA GLN A 64 -5.60 -11.40 -19.88
C GLN A 64 -6.89 -12.18 -19.64
N LYS A 65 -7.71 -12.41 -20.68
CA LYS A 65 -8.91 -13.25 -20.57
C LYS A 65 -8.57 -14.71 -20.29
N LEU A 66 -7.58 -15.27 -20.99
CA LEU A 66 -7.13 -16.63 -20.76
C LEU A 66 -6.63 -16.81 -19.31
N ILE A 67 -5.89 -15.84 -18.80
CA ILE A 67 -5.41 -15.83 -17.40
C ILE A 67 -6.58 -15.67 -16.42
N ASP A 68 -7.44 -14.67 -16.60
CA ASP A 68 -8.55 -14.37 -15.67
C ASP A 68 -9.58 -15.51 -15.62
N ASN A 69 -9.79 -16.21 -16.74
CA ASN A 69 -10.70 -17.36 -16.82
C ASN A 69 -10.06 -18.67 -16.32
N CYS A 70 -8.75 -18.69 -16.10
CA CYS A 70 -8.00 -19.92 -15.81
C CYS A 70 -8.13 -20.96 -16.94
N ASP A 71 -8.07 -20.51 -18.19
CA ASP A 71 -8.21 -21.39 -19.36
C ASP A 71 -6.97 -22.29 -19.51
N ASP A 72 -7.18 -23.58 -19.72
CA ASP A 72 -6.09 -24.54 -20.00
C ASP A 72 -5.39 -24.23 -21.34
N PRO A 73 -4.12 -24.67 -21.52
CA PRO A 73 -3.40 -24.46 -22.78
C PRO A 73 -4.15 -25.06 -23.99
N ASP A 74 -4.35 -24.25 -25.03
CA ASP A 74 -5.07 -24.63 -26.26
C ASP A 74 -4.09 -24.99 -27.38
N ALA A 75 -4.24 -26.17 -27.99
CA ALA A 75 -3.40 -26.62 -29.10
C ALA A 75 -3.37 -25.66 -30.32
N ASN A 76 -4.37 -24.80 -30.48
CA ASN A 76 -4.45 -23.82 -31.56
C ASN A 76 -3.70 -22.50 -31.27
N ILE A 77 -3.14 -22.35 -30.07
CA ILE A 77 -2.39 -21.17 -29.66
C ILE A 77 -0.90 -21.52 -29.63
N ASN A 78 -0.06 -20.64 -30.17
CA ASN A 78 1.39 -20.77 -30.06
C ASN A 78 1.86 -20.27 -28.70
N TYR A 79 2.56 -21.11 -27.93
CA TYR A 79 3.11 -20.77 -26.63
C TYR A 79 4.64 -20.62 -26.68
N MET A 80 5.19 -19.86 -25.74
CA MET A 80 6.61 -19.87 -25.40
C MET A 80 6.80 -20.24 -23.95
N GLU A 81 7.95 -20.81 -23.62
CA GLU A 81 8.33 -21.10 -22.25
C GLU A 81 8.95 -19.86 -21.61
N CYS A 82 8.47 -19.54 -20.42
CA CYS A 82 8.94 -18.43 -19.61
C CYS A 82 9.32 -18.93 -18.21
N ASN A 83 10.55 -18.64 -17.80
CA ASN A 83 11.00 -18.97 -16.45
C ASN A 83 10.46 -17.99 -15.42
N ALA A 84 10.06 -18.51 -14.27
CA ALA A 84 9.62 -17.71 -13.15
C ALA A 84 9.97 -18.35 -11.81
N THR A 85 10.07 -17.51 -10.79
CA THR A 85 10.10 -17.95 -9.40
C THR A 85 8.68 -18.09 -8.88
N TYR A 86 8.27 -19.31 -8.52
CA TYR A 86 6.99 -19.59 -7.87
C TYR A 86 6.91 -19.02 -6.45
N LYS A 87 5.75 -18.48 -6.07
CA LYS A 87 5.47 -17.82 -4.79
C LYS A 87 4.19 -18.28 -4.09
N GLY A 88 3.58 -19.38 -4.56
CA GLY A 88 2.36 -19.93 -3.97
C GLY A 88 1.19 -20.03 -4.97
N THR A 89 0.25 -20.91 -4.66
CA THR A 89 -0.98 -21.14 -5.45
C THR A 89 -2.20 -20.58 -4.71
N VAL A 90 -3.19 -20.10 -5.45
CA VAL A 90 -4.48 -19.65 -4.90
C VAL A 90 -5.64 -20.16 -5.76
N THR A 91 -6.80 -20.40 -5.15
CA THR A 91 -8.01 -20.94 -5.80
C THR A 91 -9.00 -19.85 -6.25
N ASN A 92 -8.63 -18.57 -6.08
CA ASN A 92 -9.53 -17.44 -6.32
C ASN A 92 -8.81 -16.30 -7.05
N LEU A 93 -9.31 -15.90 -8.22
CA LEU A 93 -8.77 -14.79 -9.02
C LEU A 93 -8.62 -13.48 -8.22
N ALA A 94 -9.56 -13.18 -7.32
CA ALA A 94 -9.48 -11.99 -6.49
C ALA A 94 -8.32 -12.07 -5.48
N MET A 95 -8.03 -13.27 -4.96
CA MET A 95 -6.85 -13.51 -4.13
C MET A 95 -5.57 -13.43 -4.94
N ALA A 96 -5.56 -13.93 -6.19
CA ALA A 96 -4.41 -13.84 -7.07
C ALA A 96 -4.03 -12.38 -7.33
N LYS A 97 -5.00 -11.57 -7.77
CA LYS A 97 -4.84 -10.12 -7.97
C LYS A 97 -4.33 -9.41 -6.71
N ARG A 98 -4.82 -9.81 -5.53
CA ARG A 98 -4.39 -9.24 -4.25
C ARG A 98 -2.96 -9.63 -3.87
N LYS A 99 -2.59 -10.91 -3.94
CA LYS A 99 -1.23 -11.41 -3.62
C LYS A 99 -0.19 -10.81 -4.57
N THR A 100 -0.47 -10.75 -5.88
CA THR A 100 0.42 -10.10 -6.87
C THR A 100 0.61 -8.61 -6.59
N ASN A 101 -0.48 -7.88 -6.27
CA ASN A 101 -0.36 -6.45 -5.93
C ASN A 101 0.49 -6.24 -4.68
N MET A 102 0.32 -7.06 -3.65
CA MET A 102 1.09 -6.99 -2.41
C MET A 102 2.59 -7.22 -2.67
N LEU A 103 2.94 -8.29 -3.39
CA LEU A 103 4.34 -8.64 -3.72
C LEU A 103 5.04 -7.57 -4.59
N MET A 104 4.30 -6.78 -5.36
CA MET A 104 4.86 -5.66 -6.13
C MET A 104 5.42 -4.54 -5.23
N TYR A 105 4.92 -4.42 -3.99
CA TYR A 105 5.27 -3.34 -3.06
C TYR A 105 5.99 -3.81 -1.80
N THR A 106 6.01 -5.11 -1.52
CA THR A 106 6.70 -5.69 -0.34
C THR A 106 7.85 -6.56 -0.80
N SER A 107 9.10 -6.14 -0.53
CA SER A 107 10.32 -6.86 -0.92
C SER A 107 10.59 -8.14 -0.11
N ASN A 108 9.70 -8.53 0.80
CA ASN A 108 9.86 -9.74 1.60
C ASN A 108 8.51 -10.28 2.05
N VAL A 109 8.16 -11.51 1.67
CA VAL A 109 7.10 -12.27 2.33
C VAL A 109 7.51 -13.75 2.33
N ASP A 110 7.98 -14.20 3.49
CA ASP A 110 8.03 -15.61 3.85
C ASP A 110 6.60 -16.12 4.07
N ASP A 111 6.33 -17.30 3.54
CA ASP A 111 5.06 -18.01 3.61
C ASP A 111 4.77 -18.49 5.05
N THR A 112 3.68 -18.00 5.62
CA THR A 112 2.88 -18.80 6.55
C THR A 112 1.40 -18.56 6.27
N GLU A 113 0.80 -19.50 5.55
CA GLU A 113 -0.65 -19.59 5.41
C GLU A 113 -1.28 -20.05 6.71
N SER A 114 -2.36 -19.38 7.12
CA SER A 114 -3.44 -20.05 7.85
C SER A 114 -4.76 -19.59 7.25
N GLU A 115 -5.41 -20.52 6.56
CA GLU A 115 -6.77 -20.37 6.04
C GLU A 115 -7.77 -20.26 7.20
N SER A 116 -8.73 -19.34 7.09
CA SER A 116 -10.04 -19.54 7.70
C SER A 116 -11.13 -18.85 6.88
N SER A 117 -11.88 -19.73 6.23
CA SER A 117 -13.21 -19.68 5.62
C SER A 117 -14.09 -18.43 5.71
N ASN A 118 -14.82 -18.27 4.59
CA ASN A 118 -16.14 -17.65 4.43
C ASN A 118 -16.25 -16.12 4.55
N GLU A 119 -16.39 -15.44 3.41
CA GLU A 119 -17.57 -14.58 3.19
C GLU A 119 -17.75 -14.19 1.72
N LYS A 120 -18.90 -14.59 1.16
CA LYS A 120 -19.46 -14.15 -0.12
C LYS A 120 -19.49 -12.62 -0.21
N VAL A 121 -18.79 -12.00 -1.17
CA VAL A 121 -19.15 -10.64 -1.61
C VAL A 121 -18.99 -10.48 -3.12
N ARG A 122 -20.09 -10.03 -3.70
CA ARG A 122 -20.38 -9.82 -5.12
C ARG A 122 -19.47 -8.76 -5.76
N SER A 123 -19.10 -9.05 -7.01
CA SER A 123 -18.46 -8.19 -8.00
C SER A 123 -19.16 -6.83 -8.17
N ALA A 124 -18.37 -5.75 -8.23
CA ALA A 124 -18.59 -4.63 -9.17
C ALA A 124 -17.37 -3.67 -9.23
N HIS A 125 -16.65 -3.75 -10.35
CA HIS A 125 -16.34 -2.63 -11.25
C HIS A 125 -15.45 -1.45 -10.79
N VAL A 126 -14.11 -1.62 -10.85
CA VAL A 126 -13.15 -0.51 -11.09
C VAL A 126 -11.87 -1.07 -11.74
N THR A 127 -11.76 -1.11 -13.08
CA THR A 127 -10.46 -1.46 -13.73
C THR A 127 -10.24 -0.90 -15.15
N SER A 128 -11.03 0.06 -15.62
CA SER A 128 -10.87 0.51 -17.03
C SER A 128 -9.92 1.69 -17.26
N GLN A 129 -9.40 2.39 -16.25
CA GLN A 129 -8.77 3.71 -16.48
C GLN A 129 -7.28 3.87 -16.16
N LEU A 130 -6.60 2.87 -15.59
CA LEU A 130 -5.19 3.06 -15.16
C LEU A 130 -4.11 2.52 -16.11
N MET A 131 -4.44 2.01 -17.30
CA MET A 131 -3.44 1.39 -18.19
C MET A 131 -2.89 2.30 -19.30
N LYS A 132 -3.14 3.62 -19.29
CA LYS A 132 -2.78 4.47 -20.44
C LYS A 132 -1.47 5.25 -20.36
N ASN A 133 -0.85 5.45 -19.20
CA ASN A 133 0.26 6.41 -19.10
C ASN A 133 1.48 5.87 -18.38
N VAL A 134 2.24 4.96 -19.01
CA VAL A 134 3.68 4.82 -18.74
C VAL A 134 4.34 4.38 -20.04
N TYR A 135 5.18 5.24 -20.62
CA TYR A 135 6.43 5.00 -21.36
C TYR A 135 6.70 6.23 -22.22
N VAL A 136 7.66 7.08 -21.80
CA VAL A 136 8.89 7.45 -22.54
C VAL A 136 9.80 8.16 -21.52
N VAL A 137 11.00 7.62 -21.33
CA VAL A 137 12.14 8.28 -20.68
C VAL A 137 13.03 8.78 -21.81
N GLU A 138 13.36 10.06 -21.81
CA GLU A 138 14.48 10.60 -22.56
C GLU A 138 15.30 11.53 -21.65
N LYS A 139 16.62 11.51 -21.85
CA LYS A 139 17.68 11.80 -20.86
C LYS A 139 18.48 13.06 -21.25
N GLU A 140 19.06 13.69 -20.22
CA GLU A 140 20.18 14.68 -20.19
C GLU A 140 19.90 16.16 -20.57
N PRO A 141 20.70 17.15 -20.12
CA PRO A 141 21.61 17.25 -18.96
C PRO A 141 21.38 18.51 -18.08
N LEU A 142 21.90 18.50 -16.85
CA LEU A 142 21.90 19.67 -15.95
C LEU A 142 23.05 20.63 -16.29
N ASP A 143 22.71 21.86 -16.67
CA ASP A 143 23.63 22.98 -16.89
C ASP A 143 24.08 23.58 -15.55
N ASN A 144 25.34 23.99 -15.56
CA ASN A 144 26.16 24.44 -14.45
C ASN A 144 26.06 25.97 -14.37
N ARG A 145 25.45 26.54 -13.32
CA ARG A 145 25.57 27.99 -13.04
C ARG A 145 25.77 28.32 -11.57
N TYR A 146 27.00 28.71 -11.31
CA TYR A 146 27.53 29.51 -10.20
C TYR A 146 26.70 30.77 -9.91
N GLY A 147 26.57 31.12 -8.63
CA GLY A 147 26.03 32.41 -8.19
C GLY A 147 26.20 32.66 -6.67
N SER A 148 27.30 33.35 -6.33
CA SER A 148 27.62 34.20 -5.17
C SER A 148 27.11 33.89 -3.75
N GLU A 149 28.11 33.59 -2.89
CA GLU A 149 28.54 34.36 -1.71
C GLU A 149 27.50 35.04 -0.79
N LYS A 150 27.54 34.66 0.49
CA LYS A 150 27.69 35.63 1.59
C LYS A 150 28.37 35.00 2.82
N SER A 151 29.37 35.73 3.27
CA SER A 151 30.25 35.52 4.41
C SER A 151 29.57 35.75 5.76
N VAL A 152 29.96 34.96 6.77
CA VAL A 152 29.96 35.41 8.17
C VAL A 152 31.23 34.87 8.84
N GLU A 153 31.93 35.79 9.48
CA GLU A 153 33.23 35.69 10.09
C GLU A 153 33.07 35.49 11.60
N SER A 154 33.88 34.63 12.22
CA SER A 154 34.13 34.70 13.67
C SER A 154 35.51 34.15 14.02
N VAL A 155 36.26 35.04 14.67
CA VAL A 155 37.68 35.06 15.02
C VAL A 155 38.00 34.21 16.26
N SER A 156 39.23 33.66 16.35
CA SER A 156 40.10 33.56 17.56
C SER A 156 41.09 32.38 17.49
N PRO A 157 42.28 32.43 18.16
CA PRO A 157 43.57 32.35 17.45
C PRO A 157 44.55 31.25 17.92
N SER A 158 45.56 30.99 17.04
CA SER A 158 46.93 30.51 17.32
C SER A 158 47.14 29.05 17.80
N PRO A 159 48.30 28.39 17.51
CA PRO A 159 49.63 28.98 17.35
C PRO A 159 50.41 28.62 16.06
N SER A 160 51.30 29.54 15.71
CA SER A 160 52.34 29.43 14.69
C SER A 160 53.34 28.32 15.06
N PHE A 161 53.45 27.30 14.21
CA PHE A 161 54.61 26.41 14.21
C PHE A 161 55.70 27.03 13.34
N GLN A 162 56.83 27.38 13.95
CA GLN A 162 58.07 27.66 13.24
C GLN A 162 58.66 26.32 12.80
N VAL A 163 58.82 26.11 11.49
CA VAL A 163 59.58 24.98 10.96
C VAL A 163 60.99 25.48 10.74
N GLU A 164 61.91 25.09 11.62
CA GLU A 164 63.36 25.19 11.35
C GLU A 164 63.70 24.30 10.15
N ALA A 165 64.38 24.89 9.17
CA ALA A 165 64.90 24.16 8.02
C ALA A 165 66.04 23.25 8.47
N ILE A 166 65.80 21.94 8.46
CA ILE A 166 66.86 20.93 8.65
C ILE A 166 67.63 20.83 7.31
N PRO A 167 68.98 20.85 7.32
CA PRO A 167 69.77 20.74 6.10
C PRO A 167 69.50 19.42 5.37
N LEU A 168 69.25 19.53 4.07
CA LEU A 168 69.15 18.42 3.13
C LEU A 168 70.49 17.69 3.04
N ASP A 169 70.50 16.42 3.42
CA ASP A 169 71.45 15.46 2.88
C ASP A 169 70.76 14.11 2.58
N GLY A 170 70.96 13.64 1.35
CA GLY A 170 70.76 12.26 0.90
C GLY A 170 69.35 11.66 0.81
N GLY A 171 68.82 11.48 -0.42
CA GLY A 171 67.88 10.39 -0.73
C GLY A 171 66.55 10.78 -1.39
N ALA A 172 66.57 11.19 -2.65
CA ALA A 172 65.41 11.75 -3.38
C ALA A 172 64.24 10.78 -3.70
N ASN A 173 64.21 9.54 -3.20
CA ASN A 173 63.20 8.55 -3.62
C ASN A 173 62.27 8.00 -2.51
N GLU A 174 62.62 8.07 -1.22
CA GLU A 174 61.78 7.49 -0.14
C GLU A 174 60.75 8.46 0.46
N SER A 175 61.05 9.77 0.49
CA SER A 175 60.16 10.78 1.06
C SER A 175 58.89 10.98 0.22
N SER A 176 58.99 10.85 -1.10
CA SER A 176 57.85 11.00 -2.03
C SER A 176 56.88 9.81 -1.94
N THR A 177 57.40 8.58 -1.81
CA THR A 177 56.59 7.37 -1.62
C THR A 177 55.87 7.37 -0.27
N THR A 178 56.53 7.88 0.78
CA THR A 178 55.93 7.98 2.12
C THR A 178 54.78 8.98 2.13
N VAL A 179 54.98 10.17 1.56
CA VAL A 179 53.92 11.19 1.41
C VAL A 179 52.76 10.67 0.56
N HIS A 180 53.04 9.98 -0.55
CA HIS A 180 52.00 9.39 -1.39
C HIS A 180 51.18 8.31 -0.66
N THR A 181 51.83 7.51 0.19
CA THR A 181 51.17 6.48 1.01
C THR A 181 50.28 7.13 2.08
N ILE A 182 50.77 8.20 2.72
CA ILE A 182 49.99 9.00 3.68
C ILE A 182 48.76 9.62 3.00
N LEU A 183 48.91 10.20 1.81
CA LEU A 183 47.79 10.79 1.06
C LEU A 183 46.71 9.77 0.70
N LYS A 184 47.11 8.54 0.32
CA LYS A 184 46.17 7.43 0.08
C LYS A 184 45.42 7.03 1.34
N ALA A 185 46.12 6.92 2.47
CA ALA A 185 45.50 6.61 3.76
C ALA A 185 44.50 7.71 4.19
N VAL A 186 44.86 8.97 4.02
CA VAL A 186 43.98 10.11 4.32
C VAL A 186 42.74 10.13 3.41
N ALA A 187 42.89 9.79 2.13
CA ALA A 187 41.77 9.69 1.20
C ALA A 187 40.80 8.55 1.58
N ALA A 188 41.34 7.40 1.99
CA ALA A 188 40.55 6.28 2.49
C ALA A 188 39.77 6.66 3.77
N ILE A 189 40.45 7.30 4.74
CA ILE A 189 39.81 7.81 5.96
C ILE A 189 38.69 8.80 5.63
N LYS A 190 38.90 9.71 4.67
CA LYS A 190 37.88 10.66 4.24
C LYS A 190 36.65 9.95 3.66
N PHE A 191 36.87 8.90 2.87
CA PHE A 191 35.78 8.09 2.33
C PHE A 191 35.02 7.35 3.45
N ASP A 192 35.73 6.72 4.38
CA ASP A 192 35.12 6.02 5.51
C ASP A 192 34.29 6.98 6.39
N ILE A 193 34.77 8.20 6.63
CA ILE A 193 34.04 9.24 7.35
C ILE A 193 32.73 9.60 6.62
N THR A 194 32.75 9.70 5.28
CA THR A 194 31.51 9.99 4.52
C THR A 194 30.48 8.87 4.63
N GLU A 195 30.93 7.61 4.60
CA GLU A 195 30.05 6.46 4.77
C GLU A 195 29.53 6.33 6.21
N ILE A 196 30.35 6.64 7.22
CA ILE A 196 29.91 6.71 8.61
C ILE A 196 28.84 7.79 8.78
N ASN A 197 29.05 8.99 8.25
CA ASN A 197 28.07 10.08 8.34
C ASN A 197 26.74 9.72 7.65
N LYS A 198 26.79 9.01 6.52
CA LYS A 198 25.60 8.49 5.83
C LYS A 198 24.87 7.42 6.68
N LYS A 199 25.61 6.50 7.29
CA LYS A 199 25.03 5.49 8.21
C LYS A 199 24.41 6.14 9.45
N ILE A 200 25.06 7.16 10.03
CA ILE A 200 24.52 7.96 11.14
C ILE A 200 23.22 8.65 10.70
N GLY A 201 23.17 9.23 9.49
CA GLY A 201 21.96 9.83 8.94
C GLY A 201 20.79 8.83 8.85
N ASN A 202 21.06 7.60 8.40
CA ASN A 202 20.07 6.53 8.31
C ASN A 202 19.60 6.08 9.70
N ILE A 203 20.53 5.87 10.64
CA ILE A 203 20.20 5.52 12.04
C ILE A 203 19.36 6.62 12.69
N LEU A 204 19.67 7.90 12.46
CA LEU A 204 18.88 9.02 12.98
C LEU A 204 17.46 9.05 12.40
N ALA A 205 17.29 8.70 11.13
CA ALA A 205 15.97 8.57 10.52
C ALA A 205 15.17 7.40 11.14
N GLU A 206 15.85 6.29 11.42
CA GLU A 206 15.26 5.09 12.02
C GLU A 206 14.90 5.31 13.51
N VAL A 207 15.75 5.99 14.27
CA VAL A 207 15.49 6.38 15.67
C VAL A 207 14.33 7.38 15.77
N LYS A 208 14.17 8.30 14.81
CA LYS A 208 12.98 9.17 14.74
C LYS A 208 11.69 8.35 14.59
N ASN A 209 11.72 7.31 13.77
CA ASN A 209 10.58 6.40 13.63
C ASN A 209 10.34 5.58 14.92
N ILE A 210 11.40 5.14 15.60
CA ILE A 210 11.29 4.42 16.88
C ILE A 210 10.72 5.33 17.99
N HIS A 211 11.12 6.60 18.07
CA HIS A 211 10.55 7.54 19.06
C HIS A 211 9.04 7.76 18.86
N VAL A 212 8.53 7.67 17.62
CA VAL A 212 7.09 7.66 17.31
C VAL A 212 6.40 6.38 17.80
N THR A 213 7.10 5.24 17.83
CA THR A 213 6.53 3.95 18.29
C THR A 213 6.53 3.78 19.81
N HIS A 214 7.50 4.36 20.53
CA HIS A 214 7.66 4.18 21.98
C HIS A 214 7.06 5.31 22.82
N ASN A 215 6.76 6.46 22.22
CA ASN A 215 5.79 7.39 22.78
C ASN A 215 4.43 7.02 22.18
N ILE A 216 3.82 5.95 22.69
CA ILE A 216 2.36 5.85 22.61
C ILE A 216 1.89 6.83 23.69
N PRO A 217 1.55 8.10 23.38
CA PRO A 217 0.78 8.88 24.34
C PRO A 217 -0.41 7.99 24.67
N SER A 218 -0.55 7.66 25.96
CA SER A 218 -1.74 7.01 26.47
C SER A 218 -2.90 7.76 25.85
N LEU A 219 -3.66 7.10 24.97
CA LEU A 219 -4.77 7.73 24.30
C LEU A 219 -5.68 8.21 25.43
N GLN A 220 -5.78 9.52 25.64
CA GLN A 220 -6.71 10.06 26.63
C GLN A 220 -8.08 10.04 25.96
N LEU A 221 -8.64 8.83 25.87
CA LEU A 221 -9.91 8.52 25.23
C LEU A 221 -11.05 9.39 25.79
N ASP A 222 -10.86 9.90 27.02
CA ASP A 222 -11.80 10.71 27.77
C ASP A 222 -11.89 12.18 27.31
N LYS A 223 -10.96 12.68 26.47
CA LYS A 223 -10.99 14.07 25.99
C LYS A 223 -12.11 14.36 25.00
N PHE A 224 -12.61 13.33 24.31
CA PHE A 224 -13.67 13.47 23.33
C PHE A 224 -14.89 12.66 23.78
N LYS A 225 -16.02 13.35 23.97
CA LYS A 225 -17.32 12.69 24.11
C LYS A 225 -17.80 12.25 22.72
N VAL A 226 -17.37 11.06 22.31
CA VAL A 226 -17.79 10.40 21.07
C VAL A 226 -18.54 9.10 21.39
N PRO A 227 -19.60 8.73 20.65
CA PRO A 227 -20.16 9.45 19.49
C PRO A 227 -20.90 10.74 19.89
N ILE A 228 -20.94 11.72 19.00
CA ILE A 228 -21.54 13.04 19.25
C ILE A 228 -23.03 12.99 18.92
N GLY A 229 -23.86 13.47 19.84
CA GLY A 229 -25.33 13.40 19.74
C GLY A 229 -26.01 14.70 19.31
N SER A 230 -25.32 15.85 19.40
CA SER A 230 -25.91 17.14 19.07
C SER A 230 -25.14 17.94 18.02
N VAL A 231 -25.87 18.78 17.28
CA VAL A 231 -25.31 19.69 16.27
C VAL A 231 -24.31 20.66 16.90
N HIS A 232 -24.67 21.25 18.05
CA HIS A 232 -23.85 22.22 18.75
C HIS A 232 -22.52 21.60 19.21
N GLU A 233 -22.54 20.42 19.83
CA GLU A 233 -21.30 19.72 20.24
C GLU A 233 -20.39 19.41 19.05
N LEU A 234 -20.96 19.07 17.88
CA LEU A 234 -20.18 18.78 16.67
C LEU A 234 -19.54 20.06 16.08
N GLU A 235 -20.28 21.17 16.06
CA GLU A 235 -19.80 22.48 15.62
C GLU A 235 -18.71 23.01 16.58
N ASP A 236 -18.91 22.87 17.89
CA ASP A 236 -17.92 23.21 18.92
C ASP A 236 -16.64 22.38 18.76
N LEU A 237 -16.79 21.06 18.57
CA LEU A 237 -15.64 20.18 18.36
C LEU A 237 -14.87 20.64 17.12
N ASN A 238 -15.56 20.91 16.00
CA ASN A 238 -14.91 21.41 14.78
C ASN A 238 -14.10 22.69 15.03
N GLY A 239 -14.56 23.58 15.90
CA GLY A 239 -13.81 24.76 16.34
C GLY A 239 -12.59 24.43 17.20
N LYS A 240 -12.72 23.51 18.16
CA LYS A 240 -11.62 23.07 19.04
C LYS A 240 -10.50 22.36 18.30
N LEU A 241 -10.80 21.68 17.19
CA LEU A 241 -9.83 20.99 16.36
C LEU A 241 -8.87 21.91 15.58
N ASN A 242 -8.98 23.24 15.74
CA ASN A 242 -7.89 24.13 15.33
C ASN A 242 -6.63 23.94 16.19
N ASP A 243 -6.77 23.40 17.40
CA ASP A 243 -5.64 22.90 18.18
C ASP A 243 -5.08 21.62 17.54
N ALA A 244 -3.80 21.65 17.17
CA ALA A 244 -3.15 20.54 16.50
C ALA A 244 -3.05 19.29 17.38
N GLY A 245 -2.95 19.45 18.69
CA GLY A 245 -2.93 18.34 19.65
C GLY A 245 -4.26 17.58 19.64
N LEU A 246 -5.36 18.29 19.83
CA LEU A 246 -6.71 17.74 19.77
C LEU A 246 -7.04 17.14 18.40
N PHE A 247 -6.63 17.80 17.31
CA PHE A 247 -6.78 17.27 15.95
C PHE A 247 -6.12 15.90 15.77
N ASN A 248 -4.83 15.82 16.13
CA ASN A 248 -4.07 14.58 15.98
C ASN A 248 -4.62 13.47 16.87
N GLU A 249 -5.08 13.81 18.07
CA GLU A 249 -5.68 12.84 18.99
C GLU A 249 -7.02 12.31 18.49
N LEU A 250 -7.91 13.17 17.98
CA LEU A 250 -9.15 12.72 17.37
C LEU A 250 -8.90 11.85 16.13
N ALA A 251 -8.01 12.29 15.22
CA ALA A 251 -7.66 11.53 14.03
C ALA A 251 -7.11 10.14 14.38
N LYS A 252 -6.28 10.06 15.44
CA LYS A 252 -5.77 8.79 15.97
C LYS A 252 -6.88 7.93 16.57
N ILE A 253 -7.82 8.49 17.33
CA ILE A 253 -8.98 7.73 17.85
C ILE A 253 -9.81 7.14 16.71
N LEU A 254 -10.09 7.94 15.67
CA LEU A 254 -10.88 7.51 14.53
C LEU A 254 -10.16 6.43 13.70
N SER A 255 -8.82 6.45 13.61
CA SER A 255 -8.08 5.45 12.83
C SER A 255 -8.14 4.03 13.44
N LEU A 256 -8.47 3.90 14.74
CA LEU A 256 -8.52 2.61 15.45
C LEU A 256 -9.72 1.72 15.10
N VAL A 257 -10.79 2.25 14.50
CA VAL A 257 -12.03 1.47 14.26
C VAL A 257 -11.88 0.47 13.12
N GLY A 258 -11.05 0.81 12.12
CA GLY A 258 -10.71 -0.04 10.98
C GLY A 258 -11.88 -0.44 10.07
N GLY A 259 -11.59 -1.37 9.15
CA GLY A 259 -12.56 -1.97 8.23
C GLY A 259 -11.89 -2.55 6.99
N LEU A 260 -12.33 -3.74 6.55
CA LEU A 260 -11.71 -4.50 5.44
C LEU A 260 -11.82 -3.82 4.07
N THR A 261 -12.71 -2.85 3.91
CA THR A 261 -12.82 -2.05 2.68
C THR A 261 -12.89 -0.57 3.03
N LEU A 262 -12.49 0.30 2.09
CA LEU A 262 -12.59 1.76 2.25
C LEU A 262 -13.99 2.18 2.71
N ARG A 263 -15.02 1.61 2.08
CA ARG A 263 -16.42 1.83 2.45
C ARG A 263 -16.73 1.43 3.89
N LYS A 264 -16.32 0.22 4.32
CA LYS A 264 -16.55 -0.25 5.69
C LYS A 264 -15.77 0.60 6.69
N ASN A 265 -14.52 0.98 6.39
CA ASN A 265 -13.69 1.81 7.26
C ASN A 265 -14.30 3.21 7.45
N VAL A 266 -14.67 3.89 6.36
CA VAL A 266 -15.37 5.18 6.44
C VAL A 266 -16.68 5.04 7.23
N HIS A 267 -17.45 3.98 6.99
CA HIS A 267 -18.71 3.75 7.74
C HIS A 267 -18.45 3.60 9.24
N SER A 268 -17.46 2.81 9.62
CA SER A 268 -17.05 2.60 11.02
C SER A 268 -16.57 3.89 11.67
N ILE A 269 -15.77 4.70 10.97
CA ILE A 269 -15.31 6.01 11.43
C ILE A 269 -16.48 6.96 11.69
N ILE A 270 -17.43 7.07 10.75
CA ILE A 270 -18.59 7.95 10.93
C ILE A 270 -19.45 7.47 12.11
N LYS A 271 -19.65 6.16 12.29
CA LYS A 271 -20.38 5.61 13.45
C LYS A 271 -19.65 5.81 14.78
N ARG A 272 -18.32 5.88 14.76
CA ARG A 272 -17.53 6.21 15.95
C ARG A 272 -17.67 7.69 16.30
N LEU A 273 -17.79 8.56 15.29
CA LEU A 273 -17.86 10.00 15.47
C LEU A 273 -19.26 10.51 15.83
N LEU A 274 -20.32 9.99 15.19
CA LEU A 274 -21.68 10.53 15.25
C LEU A 274 -22.68 9.48 15.75
N GLU A 275 -23.55 9.89 16.66
CA GLU A 275 -24.76 9.12 16.98
C GLU A 275 -25.74 9.13 15.79
N LYS A 276 -26.64 8.14 15.76
CA LYS A 276 -27.65 7.99 14.70
C LYS A 276 -28.55 9.22 14.54
N ASN A 277 -29.07 9.75 15.65
CA ASN A 277 -29.94 10.93 15.71
C ASN A 277 -29.29 12.16 15.05
N LEU A 278 -27.98 12.34 15.21
CA LEU A 278 -27.23 13.42 14.59
C LEU A 278 -26.91 13.11 13.13
N ALA A 279 -26.45 11.89 12.83
CA ALA A 279 -26.04 11.49 11.49
C ALA A 279 -27.17 11.62 10.45
N VAL A 280 -28.43 11.36 10.84
CA VAL A 280 -29.58 11.50 9.92
C VAL A 280 -29.83 12.95 9.50
N LEU A 281 -29.40 13.94 10.29
CA LEU A 281 -29.57 15.38 10.02
C LEU A 281 -28.55 15.91 9.00
N TYR A 282 -27.47 15.18 8.76
CA TYR A 282 -26.39 15.60 7.88
C TYR A 282 -26.43 14.88 6.53
N SER A 283 -25.81 15.53 5.55
CA SER A 283 -25.33 14.91 4.32
C SER A 283 -23.97 15.49 3.98
N ALA A 284 -23.20 14.79 3.13
CA ALA A 284 -21.85 15.24 2.77
C ALA A 284 -21.80 16.61 2.06
N LYS A 285 -22.91 17.07 1.44
CA LYS A 285 -22.99 18.33 0.68
C LYS A 285 -24.26 19.15 0.93
N GLY A 286 -24.97 18.92 2.03
CA GLY A 286 -26.20 19.66 2.38
C GLY A 286 -27.44 19.37 1.50
N LYS A 287 -27.54 18.17 0.90
CA LYS A 287 -28.66 17.80 0.03
C LYS A 287 -29.98 17.61 0.82
N LYS A 288 -31.11 17.87 0.17
CA LYS A 288 -32.47 17.65 0.71
C LYS A 288 -32.74 18.38 2.03
N GLY A 289 -32.24 19.61 2.16
CA GLY A 289 -32.40 20.42 3.37
C GLY A 289 -31.61 19.93 4.60
N LYS A 290 -30.75 18.91 4.43
CA LYS A 290 -29.87 18.42 5.49
C LYS A 290 -28.70 19.37 5.71
N LYS A 291 -28.11 19.35 6.90
CA LYS A 291 -26.86 20.07 7.19
C LYS A 291 -25.72 19.53 6.33
N ASN A 292 -24.77 20.40 6.00
CA ASN A 292 -23.61 20.05 5.20
C ASN A 292 -22.44 19.64 6.10
N LEU A 293 -21.97 18.39 5.99
CA LEU A 293 -20.80 17.95 6.75
C LEU A 293 -19.50 18.56 6.18
N SER A 294 -19.42 18.80 4.87
CA SER A 294 -18.17 19.27 4.24
C SER A 294 -17.77 20.69 4.66
N THR A 295 -18.67 21.45 5.30
CA THR A 295 -18.36 22.76 5.86
C THR A 295 -17.68 22.67 7.22
N LEU A 296 -17.72 21.50 7.89
CA LEU A 296 -16.98 21.22 9.11
C LEU A 296 -15.57 20.74 8.74
N ILE A 297 -14.74 21.68 8.29
CA ILE A 297 -13.46 21.40 7.63
C ILE A 297 -12.54 20.55 8.51
N LYS A 298 -12.42 20.87 9.81
CA LYS A 298 -11.50 20.16 10.71
C LYS A 298 -11.97 18.74 11.02
N ILE A 299 -13.28 18.54 11.16
CA ILE A 299 -13.85 17.20 11.27
C ILE A 299 -13.57 16.39 10.01
N LEU A 300 -13.78 16.99 8.83
CA LEU A 300 -13.56 16.34 7.56
C LEU A 300 -12.09 15.95 7.35
N GLU A 301 -11.16 16.87 7.64
CA GLU A 301 -9.72 16.62 7.61
C GLU A 301 -9.32 15.48 8.56
N ALA A 302 -9.85 15.45 9.79
CA ALA A 302 -9.57 14.38 10.74
C ALA A 302 -10.04 13.01 10.22
N ILE A 303 -11.20 12.95 9.55
CA ILE A 303 -11.69 11.74 8.90
C ILE A 303 -10.74 11.33 7.75
N TYR A 304 -10.29 12.27 6.92
CA TYR A 304 -9.36 11.97 5.83
C TYR A 304 -8.05 11.38 6.33
N VAL A 305 -7.46 11.99 7.37
CA VAL A 305 -6.24 11.49 8.00
C VAL A 305 -6.47 10.09 8.56
N ALA A 306 -7.55 9.88 9.32
CA ALA A 306 -7.87 8.58 9.91
C ALA A 306 -8.06 7.46 8.87
N VAL A 307 -8.75 7.76 7.75
CA VAL A 307 -8.97 6.80 6.67
C VAL A 307 -7.65 6.44 5.98
N ARG A 308 -6.79 7.42 5.72
CA ARG A 308 -5.52 7.25 5.00
C ARG A 308 -4.46 6.46 5.78
N VAL A 309 -4.65 6.27 7.09
CA VAL A 309 -3.84 5.29 7.86
C VAL A 309 -3.93 3.89 7.25
N ASN A 310 -5.14 3.47 6.86
CA ASN A 310 -5.37 2.13 6.29
C ASN A 310 -5.50 2.15 4.76
N TYR A 311 -5.75 3.31 4.16
CA TYR A 311 -5.95 3.50 2.71
C TYR A 311 -5.16 4.72 2.21
N PRO A 312 -3.81 4.67 2.14
CA PRO A 312 -2.97 5.85 1.88
C PRO A 312 -3.29 6.58 0.58
N ASN A 313 -3.69 5.83 -0.46
CA ASN A 313 -3.96 6.36 -1.79
C ASN A 313 -5.40 6.84 -1.99
N ALA A 314 -6.27 6.73 -0.97
CA ALA A 314 -7.67 7.15 -1.09
C ALA A 314 -7.75 8.67 -1.29
N THR A 315 -8.38 9.08 -2.40
CA THR A 315 -8.59 10.49 -2.70
C THR A 315 -9.67 11.09 -1.80
N GLU A 316 -9.64 12.40 -1.58
CA GLU A 316 -10.68 13.07 -0.78
C GLU A 316 -12.07 12.86 -1.38
N GLN A 317 -12.17 12.85 -2.71
CA GLN A 317 -13.42 12.61 -3.42
C GLN A 317 -13.97 11.20 -3.16
N GLU A 318 -13.12 10.17 -3.20
CA GLU A 318 -13.53 8.79 -2.88
C GLU A 318 -13.98 8.68 -1.42
N ILE A 319 -13.24 9.28 -0.49
CA ILE A 319 -13.60 9.27 0.93
C ILE A 319 -14.93 10.01 1.14
N LEU A 320 -15.09 11.21 0.58
CA LEU A 320 -16.31 12.00 0.67
C LEU A 320 -17.53 11.29 0.06
N SER A 321 -17.35 10.54 -1.03
CA SER A 321 -18.39 9.70 -1.63
C SER A 321 -18.84 8.58 -0.68
N ASN A 322 -17.90 7.96 0.03
CA ASN A 322 -18.20 6.95 1.05
C ASN A 322 -18.86 7.57 2.29
N ILE A 323 -18.45 8.77 2.71
CA ILE A 323 -19.13 9.53 3.78
C ILE A 323 -20.58 9.82 3.38
N SER A 324 -20.81 10.29 2.14
CA SER A 324 -22.15 10.54 1.61
C SER A 324 -23.01 9.28 1.65
N SER A 325 -22.43 8.12 1.29
CA SER A 325 -23.12 6.84 1.33
C SER A 325 -23.45 6.40 2.76
N ALA A 326 -22.52 6.58 3.71
CA ALA A 326 -22.72 6.23 5.11
C ALA A 326 -23.87 7.04 5.74
N LEU A 327 -23.87 8.37 5.53
CA LEU A 327 -24.91 9.28 6.04
C LEU A 327 -26.27 9.06 5.38
N ALA A 328 -26.30 8.72 4.08
CA ALA A 328 -27.54 8.36 3.40
C ALA A 328 -28.20 7.13 4.03
N GLY A 329 -27.39 6.17 4.49
CA GLY A 329 -27.83 4.98 5.21
C GLY A 329 -28.02 5.16 6.72
N ALA A 330 -27.88 6.36 7.27
CA ALA A 330 -27.91 6.59 8.73
C ALA A 330 -29.23 6.18 9.38
N ALA A 331 -30.36 6.33 8.68
CA ALA A 331 -31.67 5.92 9.19
C ALA A 331 -31.77 4.41 9.50
N ASP A 332 -30.96 3.58 8.82
CA ASP A 332 -30.92 2.13 9.01
C ASP A 332 -30.01 1.70 10.17
N TRP A 333 -29.26 2.61 10.78
CA TRP A 333 -28.36 2.25 11.89
C TRP A 333 -29.17 1.76 13.10
N GLU A 334 -28.51 0.94 13.93
CA GLU A 334 -29.09 0.38 15.17
C GLU A 334 -30.41 -0.36 14.93
N GLY A 335 -30.49 -1.13 13.84
CA GLY A 335 -31.68 -1.90 13.53
C GLY A 335 -32.85 -1.08 12.96
N GLY A 336 -32.65 0.19 12.58
CA GLY A 336 -33.69 1.04 12.02
C GLY A 336 -34.38 0.51 10.77
N ARG A 337 -33.76 -0.44 10.04
CA ARG A 337 -34.44 -1.19 8.97
C ARG A 337 -35.50 -2.15 9.51
N LYS A 338 -35.18 -2.90 10.57
CA LYS A 338 -36.09 -3.86 11.22
C LYS A 338 -37.27 -3.12 11.84
N SER A 339 -37.04 -1.98 12.49
CA SER A 339 -38.10 -1.14 13.08
C SER A 339 -39.07 -0.52 12.06
N ARG A 340 -38.72 -0.51 10.77
CA ARG A 340 -39.58 -0.01 9.68
C ARG A 340 -40.24 -1.13 8.87
N ALA A 341 -39.85 -2.39 9.11
CA ALA A 341 -40.55 -3.50 8.51
C ALA A 341 -41.94 -3.61 9.16
N PRO A 342 -43.00 -3.85 8.39
CA PRO A 342 -44.31 -4.13 8.97
C PRO A 342 -44.19 -5.35 9.90
N GLU A 343 -44.74 -5.26 11.11
CA GLU A 343 -44.82 -6.41 12.02
C GLU A 343 -45.54 -7.56 11.32
N ASP A 344 -44.89 -8.71 11.23
CA ASP A 344 -45.48 -9.92 10.68
C ASP A 344 -46.61 -10.35 11.63
N LYS A 345 -47.86 -10.18 11.20
CA LYS A 345 -49.06 -10.56 11.98
C LYS A 345 -49.27 -12.08 11.97
N SER A 346 -48.21 -12.86 12.22
CA SER A 346 -48.24 -14.32 12.21
C SER A 346 -48.09 -14.89 13.62
N GLU A 347 -48.88 -14.40 14.58
CA GLU A 347 -48.98 -15.03 15.91
C GLU A 347 -50.29 -14.63 16.61
N LYS A 348 -51.41 -15.03 16.01
CA LYS A 348 -52.65 -15.36 16.73
C LYS A 348 -53.33 -16.51 16.00
N SER A 349 -53.09 -17.73 16.48
CA SER A 349 -53.97 -18.88 16.29
C SER A 349 -54.03 -19.65 17.59
#